data_AF-A0A009I0P6-F1
#
_entry.id   AF-A0A009I0P6-F1
#
_cell.length_a   1.000
_cell.length_b   1.000
_cell.length_c   1.000
_cell.angle_alpha   90.00
_cell.angle_beta   90.00
_cell.angle_gamma   90.00
#
_symmetry.space_group_name_H-M   'P 1'
#
loop_
_entity.id
_entity.type
_entity.pdbx_description
1 polymer ?
#
loop_
_entity_poly.entity_id
_entity_poly.type
_entity_poly.pdbx_seq_one_letter_code
_entity_poly.pdbx_strand_id
1 'polypeptide(L)'
;MTETAAEKKKRKLIRELRDHQWLYQYSVYPRLLGEKKAVDKSRAEEIILLGVDDFRNRLRKKTANIGILFEIRKMNVGLIRGFETQYKRKDFAQIYITFYSSEEIEGRLLNEIIETVYCDQVNVRSRKVTEEKMLTTIATIRRQGVYDFSSYYEIKGNKFNRYSCIHRSSFIRKEEIL
;
A
#
# COMPACT_ATOMS: atom_id res chain seq x y z
N MET A 1 -12.86 10.99 26.81
CA MET A 1 -11.72 10.32 26.14
C MET A 1 -11.36 11.11 24.90
N THR A 2 -10.08 11.47 24.75
CA THR A 2 -9.56 12.26 23.63
C THR A 2 -9.04 11.31 22.54
N GLU A 3 -9.44 11.53 21.28
CA GLU A 3 -8.99 10.70 20.13
C GLU A 3 -7.47 10.77 19.95
N THR A 4 -6.81 9.62 19.82
CA THR A 4 -5.36 9.55 19.56
C THR A 4 -5.03 9.95 18.12
N ALA A 5 -3.79 10.40 17.86
CA ALA A 5 -3.35 10.72 16.50
C ALA A 5 -3.44 9.52 15.53
N ALA A 6 -3.28 8.30 16.05
CA ALA A 6 -3.42 7.06 15.29
C ALA A 6 -4.87 6.82 14.84
N GLU A 7 -5.83 6.99 15.75
CA GLU A 7 -7.27 6.89 15.47
C GLU A 7 -7.71 7.95 14.48
N LYS A 8 -7.25 9.20 14.64
CA LYS A 8 -7.54 10.28 13.69
C LYS A 8 -7.06 9.97 12.28
N LYS A 9 -5.85 9.41 12.13
CA LYS A 9 -5.30 8.98 10.83
C LYS A 9 -6.13 7.85 10.22
N LYS A 10 -6.50 6.85 11.03
CA LYS A 10 -7.34 5.72 10.61
C LYS A 10 -8.72 6.20 10.14
N ARG A 11 -9.36 7.10 10.88
CA ARG A 11 -10.65 7.71 10.51
C ARG A 11 -10.56 8.48 9.19
N LYS A 12 -9.50 9.26 8.99
CA LYS A 12 -9.26 9.97 7.71
C LYS A 12 -9.14 8.98 6.55
N LEU A 13 -8.33 7.93 6.67
CA LEU A 13 -8.20 6.90 5.64
C LEU A 13 -9.55 6.26 5.30
N ILE A 14 -10.30 5.84 6.31
CA ILE A 14 -11.64 5.25 6.14
C ILE A 14 -12.58 6.21 5.40
N ARG A 15 -12.54 7.49 5.74
CA ARG A 15 -13.34 8.52 5.08
C ARG A 15 -12.99 8.64 3.60
N GLU A 16 -11.71 8.73 3.24
CA GLU A 16 -11.32 8.82 1.83
C GLU A 16 -11.73 7.56 1.04
N LEU A 17 -11.64 6.37 1.66
CA LEU A 17 -12.10 5.11 1.05
C LEU A 17 -13.62 5.03 0.87
N ARG A 18 -14.38 5.63 1.78
CA ARG A 18 -15.85 5.56 1.80
C ARG A 18 -16.48 6.57 0.86
N ASP A 19 -16.00 7.82 0.89
CA ASP A 19 -16.67 8.97 0.28
C ASP A 19 -16.34 9.11 -1.21
N HIS A 20 -15.31 8.42 -1.70
CA HIS A 20 -14.89 8.46 -3.10
C HIS A 20 -15.03 7.10 -3.78
N GLN A 21 -15.19 7.14 -5.11
CA GLN A 21 -15.21 5.95 -5.94
C GLN A 21 -13.78 5.51 -6.28
N TRP A 22 -13.52 4.22 -6.12
CA TRP A 22 -12.24 3.59 -6.42
C TRP A 22 -12.50 2.43 -7.39
N LEU A 23 -11.94 2.51 -8.59
CA LEU A 23 -12.19 1.52 -9.64
C LEU A 23 -11.12 0.43 -9.66
N TYR A 24 -9.90 0.74 -9.23
CA TYR A 24 -8.77 -0.17 -9.26
C TYR A 24 -7.99 -0.16 -7.95
N GLN A 25 -7.39 -1.30 -7.64
CA GLN A 25 -6.45 -1.47 -6.53
C GLN A 25 -5.19 -2.11 -7.07
N TYR A 26 -4.06 -1.56 -6.66
CA TYR A 26 -2.73 -2.05 -6.94
C TYR A 26 -2.03 -2.40 -5.63
N SER A 27 -1.14 -3.38 -5.69
CA SER A 27 -0.30 -3.77 -4.56
C SER A 27 1.10 -4.06 -5.05
N VAL A 28 2.09 -3.46 -4.38
CA VAL A 28 3.52 -3.64 -4.67
C VAL A 28 4.15 -4.24 -3.44
N TYR A 29 4.76 -5.41 -3.59
CA TYR A 29 5.32 -6.17 -2.47
C TYR A 29 6.69 -6.74 -2.83
N PRO A 30 7.60 -6.90 -1.85
CA PRO A 30 8.91 -7.50 -2.07
C PRO A 30 8.80 -8.87 -2.76
N ARG A 31 9.70 -9.11 -3.72
CA ARG A 31 9.95 -10.44 -4.26
C ARG A 31 10.92 -11.15 -3.30
N LEU A 32 10.46 -12.25 -2.73
CA LEU A 32 11.21 -13.08 -1.80
C LEU A 32 11.65 -14.34 -2.55
N LEU A 33 12.91 -14.74 -2.37
CA LEU A 33 13.52 -15.82 -3.16
C LEU A 33 13.47 -17.17 -2.45
N GLY A 34 13.24 -17.17 -1.13
CA GLY A 34 13.11 -18.39 -0.35
C GLY A 34 14.44 -19.07 -0.04
N GLU A 35 15.59 -18.48 -0.36
CA GLU A 35 16.90 -19.13 -0.19
C GLU A 35 17.42 -19.07 1.24
N LYS A 36 17.30 -17.93 1.92
CA LYS A 36 17.79 -17.70 3.30
C LYS A 36 16.83 -16.81 4.09
N LYS A 37 16.35 -17.30 5.25
CA LYS A 37 15.36 -16.59 6.09
C LYS A 37 15.79 -15.18 6.46
N ALA A 38 17.05 -15.01 6.89
CA ALA A 38 17.54 -13.71 7.33
C ALA A 38 17.58 -12.69 6.18
N VAL A 39 17.99 -13.13 4.98
CA VAL A 39 18.03 -12.32 3.77
C VAL A 39 16.62 -11.93 3.34
N ASP A 40 15.71 -12.89 3.23
CA ASP A 40 14.31 -12.62 2.88
C ASP A 40 13.61 -11.74 3.93
N LYS A 41 13.97 -11.87 5.21
CA LYS A 41 13.42 -11.03 6.28
C LYS A 41 13.83 -9.56 6.10
N SER A 42 15.12 -9.30 5.98
CA SER A 42 15.62 -7.95 5.70
C SER A 42 14.99 -7.41 4.40
N ARG A 43 14.93 -8.23 3.36
CA ARG A 43 14.31 -7.89 2.08
C ARG A 43 12.84 -7.48 2.20
N ALA A 44 12.04 -8.24 2.94
CA ALA A 44 10.61 -7.97 3.11
C ALA A 44 10.32 -6.72 3.94
N GLU A 45 11.23 -6.34 4.82
CA GLU A 45 11.08 -5.22 5.74
C GLU A 45 11.65 -3.91 5.16
N GLU A 46 12.67 -3.98 4.31
CA GLU A 46 13.46 -2.82 3.88
C GLU A 46 13.13 -2.31 2.47
N ILE A 47 13.00 -3.21 1.47
CA ILE A 47 12.97 -2.82 0.04
C ILE A 47 11.94 -1.74 -0.26
N ILE A 48 10.71 -1.94 0.23
CA ILE A 48 9.62 -1.01 -0.04
C ILE A 48 9.92 0.35 0.55
N LEU A 49 10.47 0.40 1.77
CA LEU A 49 10.75 1.63 2.49
C LEU A 49 11.86 2.46 1.84
N LEU A 50 12.88 1.80 1.28
CA LEU A 50 13.98 2.46 0.58
C LEU A 50 13.50 3.22 -0.67
N GLY A 51 12.56 2.65 -1.42
CA GLY A 51 12.04 3.26 -2.66
C GLY A 51 10.74 4.06 -2.52
N VAL A 52 10.07 4.04 -1.36
CA VAL A 52 8.66 4.47 -1.24
C VAL A 52 8.42 5.93 -1.63
N ASP A 53 9.35 6.83 -1.31
CA ASP A 53 9.17 8.25 -1.61
C ASP A 53 9.42 8.54 -3.09
N ASP A 54 10.42 7.90 -3.72
CA ASP A 54 10.64 8.03 -5.17
C ASP A 54 9.48 7.41 -5.95
N PHE A 55 9.02 6.22 -5.55
CA PHE A 55 7.83 5.59 -6.12
C PHE A 55 6.62 6.51 -6.06
N ARG A 56 6.32 7.08 -4.89
CA ARG A 56 5.20 8.02 -4.71
C ARG A 56 5.35 9.28 -5.58
N ASN A 57 6.56 9.82 -5.67
CA ASN A 57 6.83 11.03 -6.44
C ASN A 57 6.69 10.77 -7.95
N ARG A 58 7.20 9.65 -8.45
CA ARG A 58 7.05 9.25 -9.86
C ARG A 58 5.59 8.97 -10.20
N LEU A 59 4.86 8.28 -9.32
CA LEU A 59 3.43 8.06 -9.46
C LEU A 59 2.70 9.40 -9.61
N ARG A 60 2.94 10.35 -8.69
CA ARG A 60 2.37 11.71 -8.78
C ARG A 60 2.68 12.39 -10.11
N LYS A 61 3.93 12.35 -10.59
CA LYS A 61 4.33 13.03 -11.83
C LYS A 61 3.70 12.41 -13.08
N LYS A 62 3.56 11.09 -13.11
CA LYS A 62 3.16 10.35 -14.31
C LYS A 62 1.66 10.08 -14.42
N THR A 63 0.89 10.28 -13.35
CA THR A 63 -0.56 10.04 -13.34
C THR A 63 -1.35 11.31 -13.04
N ALA A 64 -0.99 12.43 -13.69
CA ALA A 64 -1.46 13.79 -13.35
C ALA A 64 -2.98 13.96 -13.18
N ASN A 65 -3.78 13.16 -13.87
CA ASN A 65 -5.25 13.24 -13.85
C ASN A 65 -5.94 12.09 -13.10
N ILE A 66 -5.18 11.18 -12.48
CA ILE A 66 -5.72 10.01 -11.79
C ILE A 66 -5.66 10.27 -10.29
N GLY A 67 -6.82 10.27 -9.64
CA GLY A 67 -6.92 10.34 -8.19
C GLY A 67 -6.37 9.06 -7.58
N ILE A 68 -5.37 9.15 -6.70
CA ILE A 68 -4.75 7.99 -6.06
C ILE A 68 -4.76 8.12 -4.54
N LEU A 69 -5.28 7.10 -3.86
CA LEU A 69 -5.12 6.92 -2.42
C LEU A 69 -4.03 5.88 -2.16
N PHE A 70 -2.89 6.35 -1.66
CA PHE A 70 -1.69 5.56 -1.42
C PHE A 70 -1.57 5.15 0.05
N GLU A 71 -1.24 3.90 0.34
CA GLU A 71 -1.08 3.35 1.69
C GLU A 71 0.13 2.41 1.78
N ILE A 72 0.92 2.54 2.85
CA ILE A 72 1.96 1.60 3.27
C ILE A 72 1.34 0.68 4.31
N ARG A 73 1.43 -0.62 4.07
CA ARG A 73 0.81 -1.66 4.89
C ARG A 73 1.86 -2.65 5.38
N LYS A 74 1.52 -3.32 6.48
CA LYS A 74 2.31 -4.40 7.08
C LYS A 74 1.45 -5.65 7.11
N MET A 75 1.99 -6.78 6.70
CA MET A 75 1.32 -8.08 6.84
C MET A 75 2.32 -9.15 7.27
N ASN A 76 1.84 -10.17 7.99
CA ASN A 76 2.65 -11.35 8.23
C ASN A 76 2.66 -12.21 6.97
N VAL A 77 3.87 -12.61 6.55
CA VAL A 77 4.12 -13.38 5.33
C VAL A 77 3.40 -14.73 5.35
N GLY A 78 3.31 -15.38 6.51
CA GLY A 78 2.55 -16.63 6.69
C GLY A 78 1.03 -16.50 6.51
N LEU A 79 0.50 -15.30 6.26
CA LEU A 79 -0.91 -15.08 5.92
C LEU A 79 -1.13 -14.86 4.41
N ILE A 80 -0.06 -14.86 3.60
CA ILE A 80 -0.16 -14.71 2.15
C ILE A 80 -0.59 -16.06 1.56
N ARG A 81 -1.83 -16.13 1.07
CA ARG A 81 -2.34 -17.33 0.36
C ARG A 81 -1.49 -17.58 -0.89
N GLY A 82 -1.01 -18.82 -1.07
CA GLY A 82 -0.17 -19.22 -2.20
C GLY A 82 1.33 -18.93 -2.01
N PHE A 83 1.73 -18.42 -0.85
CA PHE A 83 3.14 -18.26 -0.49
C PHE A 83 3.56 -19.43 0.39
N GLU A 84 3.98 -20.52 -0.25
CA GLU A 84 4.61 -21.66 0.41
C GLU A 84 6.02 -21.27 0.84
N THR A 85 6.15 -20.52 1.93
CA THR A 85 7.46 -20.39 2.55
C THR A 85 7.76 -21.64 3.34
N GLN A 86 8.99 -22.13 3.23
CA GLN A 86 9.57 -23.01 4.24
C GLN A 86 9.55 -22.40 5.66
N TYR A 87 9.34 -21.08 5.78
CA TYR A 87 9.32 -20.34 7.04
C TYR A 87 7.94 -20.42 7.74
N LYS A 88 7.66 -21.54 8.42
CA LYS A 88 6.41 -21.84 9.14
C LYS A 88 6.00 -20.86 10.26
N ARG A 89 6.79 -19.82 10.58
CA ARG A 89 6.58 -18.98 11.77
C ARG A 89 5.95 -17.61 11.45
N LYS A 90 5.07 -17.15 12.35
CA LYS A 90 4.35 -15.86 12.30
C LYS A 90 5.23 -14.63 12.61
N ASP A 91 6.55 -14.79 12.68
CA ASP A 91 7.54 -13.76 13.04
C ASP A 91 8.09 -12.98 11.82
N PHE A 92 7.55 -13.28 10.64
CA PHE A 92 8.00 -12.71 9.38
C PHE A 92 7.02 -11.65 8.89
N ALA A 93 7.33 -10.38 9.13
CA ALA A 93 6.56 -9.26 8.60
C ALA A 93 7.05 -8.87 7.21
N GLN A 94 6.13 -8.44 6.37
CA GLN A 94 6.39 -7.84 5.08
C GLN A 94 5.74 -6.47 5.04
N ILE A 95 6.54 -5.47 4.65
CA ILE A 95 6.06 -4.14 4.33
C ILE A 95 5.73 -4.12 2.83
N TYR A 96 4.59 -3.54 2.48
CA TYR A 96 4.12 -3.47 1.10
C TYR A 96 3.30 -2.22 0.89
N ILE A 97 3.14 -1.82 -0.36
CA ILE A 97 2.30 -0.69 -0.76
C ILE A 97 0.97 -1.24 -1.26
N THR A 98 -0.12 -0.58 -0.90
CA THR A 98 -1.41 -0.70 -1.57
C THR A 98 -1.86 0.69 -1.98
N PHE A 99 -2.36 0.83 -3.20
CA PHE A 99 -2.99 2.08 -3.59
C PHE A 99 -4.23 1.82 -4.42
N TYR A 100 -5.20 2.73 -4.28
CA TYR A 100 -6.45 2.73 -5.01
C TYR A 100 -6.43 3.88 -6.00
N SER A 101 -7.01 3.68 -7.17
CA SER A 101 -7.12 4.74 -8.18
C SER A 101 -8.55 4.90 -8.70
N SER A 102 -8.87 6.14 -9.06
CA SER A 102 -10.14 6.49 -9.71
C SER A 102 -10.23 5.92 -11.12
N GLU A 103 -9.10 5.69 -11.78
CA GLU A 103 -9.00 5.16 -13.16
C GLU A 103 -7.90 4.12 -13.28
N GLU A 104 -7.89 3.37 -14.38
CA GLU A 104 -6.83 2.40 -14.65
C GLU A 104 -5.52 3.11 -14.95
N ILE A 105 -4.46 2.75 -14.22
CA ILE A 105 -3.10 3.12 -14.58
C ILE A 105 -2.62 2.15 -15.64
N GLU A 106 -2.17 2.69 -16.78
CA GLU A 106 -1.62 1.89 -17.87
C GLU A 106 -0.49 0.97 -17.37
N GLY A 107 -0.58 -0.31 -17.72
CA GLY A 107 0.37 -1.32 -17.24
C GLY A 107 1.83 -1.02 -17.62
N ARG A 108 2.07 -0.51 -18.83
CA ARG A 108 3.42 -0.11 -19.28
C ARG A 108 3.99 1.02 -18.41
N LEU A 109 3.18 2.05 -18.15
CA LEU A 109 3.55 3.18 -17.31
C LEU A 109 3.88 2.74 -15.88
N LEU A 110 3.04 1.88 -15.29
CA LEU A 110 3.27 1.37 -13.94
C LEU A 110 4.54 0.52 -13.88
N ASN A 111 4.75 -0.35 -14.85
CA ASN A 111 5.96 -1.19 -14.93
C ASN A 111 7.23 -0.33 -15.06
N GLU A 112 7.21 0.72 -15.89
CA GLU A 112 8.34 1.64 -16.03
C GLU A 112 8.69 2.32 -14.69
N ILE A 113 7.68 2.78 -13.94
CA ILE A 113 7.88 3.38 -12.61
C ILE A 113 8.48 2.36 -11.65
N ILE A 114 7.95 1.14 -11.64
CA ILE A 114 8.41 0.06 -10.75
C ILE A 114 9.84 -0.33 -11.06
N GLU A 115 10.16 -0.58 -12.33
CA GLU A 115 11.50 -0.96 -12.77
C GLU A 115 12.52 0.11 -12.40
N THR A 116 12.17 1.39 -12.57
CA THR A 116 13.07 2.50 -12.21
C THR A 116 13.37 2.58 -10.72
N VAL A 117 12.41 2.23 -9.85
CA VAL A 117 12.54 2.42 -8.40
C VAL A 117 13.00 1.17 -7.68
N TYR A 118 12.50 0.02 -8.12
CA TYR A 118 12.65 -1.26 -7.43
C TYR A 118 13.28 -2.33 -8.32
N CYS A 119 13.53 -2.06 -9.61
CA CYS A 119 13.96 -3.05 -10.59
C CYS A 119 13.08 -4.31 -10.54
N ASP A 120 13.71 -5.49 -10.59
CA ASP A 120 13.07 -6.80 -10.50
C ASP A 120 12.77 -7.26 -9.06
N GLN A 121 12.96 -6.40 -8.05
CA GLN A 121 12.95 -6.81 -6.65
C GLN A 121 11.55 -6.83 -6.01
N VAL A 122 10.52 -6.46 -6.77
CA VAL A 122 9.14 -6.42 -6.30
C VAL A 122 8.22 -7.15 -7.26
N ASN A 123 7.07 -7.55 -6.73
CA ASN A 123 5.95 -8.05 -7.49
C ASN A 123 4.83 -7.00 -7.46
N VAL A 124 4.07 -6.92 -8.54
CA VAL A 124 2.93 -6.02 -8.68
C VAL A 124 1.69 -6.85 -8.93
N ARG A 125 0.61 -6.52 -8.22
CA ARG A 125 -0.72 -7.08 -8.45
C ARG A 125 -1.71 -5.95 -8.65
N SER A 126 -2.47 -5.99 -9.73
CA SER A 126 -3.59 -5.10 -9.98
C SER A 126 -4.91 -5.87 -9.98
N ARG A 127 -6.00 -5.17 -9.68
CA ARG A 127 -7.36 -5.68 -9.86
C ARG A 127 -8.37 -4.54 -9.95
N LYS A 128 -9.49 -4.80 -10.62
CA LYS A 128 -10.70 -3.99 -10.46
C LYS A 128 -11.26 -4.15 -9.05
N VAL A 129 -11.91 -3.10 -8.56
CA VAL A 129 -12.47 -3.03 -7.23
C VAL A 129 -13.97 -2.81 -7.33
N THR A 130 -14.72 -3.64 -6.63
CA THR A 130 -16.17 -3.48 -6.45
C THR A 130 -16.45 -2.72 -5.16
N GLU A 131 -17.64 -2.13 -5.07
CA GLU A 131 -18.08 -1.45 -3.85
C GLU A 131 -18.11 -2.38 -2.63
N GLU A 132 -18.58 -3.62 -2.81
CA GLU A 132 -18.55 -4.66 -1.76
C GLU A 132 -17.13 -4.91 -1.24
N LYS A 133 -16.14 -4.90 -2.15
CA LYS A 133 -14.74 -5.07 -1.78
C LYS A 133 -14.21 -3.86 -0.99
N MET A 134 -14.66 -2.66 -1.34
CA MET A 134 -14.36 -1.45 -0.58
C MET A 134 -14.96 -1.50 0.82
N LEU A 135 -16.23 -1.89 0.95
CA LEU A 135 -16.89 -2.07 2.25
C LEU A 135 -16.16 -3.10 3.12
N THR A 136 -15.77 -4.23 2.53
CA THR A 136 -14.98 -5.26 3.21
C THR A 136 -13.62 -4.74 3.67
N THR A 137 -12.97 -3.92 2.85
CA THR A 137 -11.68 -3.29 3.16
C THR A 137 -11.83 -2.30 4.32
N ILE A 138 -12.85 -1.44 4.28
CA ILE A 138 -13.17 -0.50 5.36
C ILE A 138 -13.46 -1.25 6.67
N ALA A 139 -14.28 -2.30 6.63
CA ALA A 139 -14.58 -3.12 7.80
C ALA A 139 -13.32 -3.81 8.37
N THR A 140 -12.41 -4.24 7.50
CA THR A 140 -11.10 -4.78 7.92
C THR A 140 -10.24 -3.71 8.60
N ILE A 141 -10.10 -2.52 8.01
CA ILE A 141 -9.35 -1.42 8.60
C ILE A 141 -9.94 -1.02 9.96
N ARG A 142 -11.28 -0.95 10.07
CA ARG A 142 -11.98 -0.66 11.33
C ARG A 142 -11.60 -1.64 12.45
N ARG A 143 -11.52 -2.94 12.15
CA ARG A 143 -11.18 -3.98 13.13
C ARG A 143 -9.69 -4.08 13.42
N GLN A 144 -8.83 -3.78 12.45
CA GLN A 144 -7.38 -3.86 12.63
C GLN A 144 -6.86 -2.71 13.50
N GLY A 145 -5.96 -3.05 14.44
CA GLY A 145 -5.14 -2.07 15.12
C GLY A 145 -4.31 -1.28 14.11
N VAL A 146 -4.00 -0.03 14.44
CA VAL A 146 -3.10 0.78 13.64
C VAL A 146 -1.69 0.19 13.78
N TYR A 147 -1.14 -0.37 12.70
CA TYR A 147 0.22 -0.93 12.75
C TYR A 147 1.22 0.15 13.20
N ASP A 148 2.00 -0.19 14.22
CA ASP A 148 3.12 0.62 14.63
C ASP A 148 4.28 0.41 13.64
N PHE A 149 4.76 1.51 13.08
CA PHE A 149 5.89 1.53 12.16
C PHE A 149 7.13 2.15 12.78
N SER A 150 7.11 2.45 14.09
CA SER A 150 8.19 3.18 14.76
C SER A 150 9.55 2.50 14.61
N SER A 151 9.60 1.17 14.69
CA SER A 151 10.81 0.37 14.46
C SER A 151 11.38 0.49 13.04
N TYR A 152 10.57 0.91 12.06
CA TYR A 152 11.00 1.05 10.66
C TYR A 152 11.41 2.48 10.30
N TYR A 153 11.19 3.46 11.19
CA TYR A 153 11.66 4.83 10.96
C TYR A 153 13.19 4.89 11.00
N GLU A 154 13.83 4.07 11.83
CA GLU A 154 15.28 3.92 11.88
C GLU A 154 15.83 3.35 10.58
N ILE A 155 15.19 2.29 10.06
CA ILE A 155 15.54 1.67 8.77
C ILE A 155 15.49 2.70 7.63
N LYS A 156 14.47 3.54 7.61
CA LYS A 156 14.34 4.58 6.58
C LYS A 156 15.24 5.80 6.84
N GLY A 157 15.74 5.97 8.07
CA GLY A 157 16.41 7.18 8.54
C GLY A 157 15.48 8.37 8.81
N ASN A 158 14.16 8.25 8.56
CA ASN A 158 13.19 9.29 8.87
C ASN A 158 11.76 8.76 9.09
N LYS A 159 10.92 9.59 9.73
CA LYS A 159 9.48 9.33 9.83
C LYS A 159 8.84 9.45 8.45
N PHE A 160 7.89 8.57 8.14
CA PHE A 160 7.19 8.59 6.85
C PHE A 160 5.68 8.59 6.98
N ASN A 161 5.03 9.17 5.98
CA ASN A 161 3.58 9.16 5.87
C ASN A 161 3.10 7.78 5.39
N ARG A 162 2.35 7.09 6.25
CA ARG A 162 1.76 5.78 5.93
C ARG A 162 0.65 5.85 4.89
N TYR A 163 -0.02 6.99 4.75
CA TYR A 163 -0.98 7.19 3.68
C TYR A 163 -0.86 8.60 3.10
N SER A 164 -1.22 8.75 1.84
CA SER A 164 -1.25 10.04 1.15
C SER A 164 -2.29 10.02 0.03
N CYS A 165 -2.96 11.15 -0.16
CA CYS A 165 -3.78 11.40 -1.34
C CYS A 165 -2.93 12.09 -2.41
N ILE A 166 -2.93 11.56 -3.62
CA ILE A 166 -2.25 12.10 -4.79
C ILE A 166 -3.34 12.56 -5.77
N HIS A 167 -3.23 13.80 -6.27
CA HIS A 167 -4.23 14.42 -7.14
C HIS A 167 -5.65 14.36 -6.57
N ARG A 168 -5.82 14.93 -5.37
CA ARG A 168 -7.10 14.89 -4.66
C ARG A 168 -8.24 15.56 -5.43
N SER A 169 -7.93 16.51 -6.31
CA SER A 169 -8.87 17.14 -7.24
C SER A 169 -9.45 16.17 -8.28
N SER A 170 -8.76 15.06 -8.53
CA SER A 170 -9.19 13.99 -9.45
C SER A 170 -9.92 12.85 -8.72
N PHE A 171 -10.27 13.03 -7.45
CA PHE A 171 -11.07 12.04 -6.73
C PHE A 171 -12.52 12.19 -7.15
N ILE A 172 -13.17 11.10 -7.52
CA ILE A 172 -14.59 11.08 -7.90
C ILE A 172 -15.41 10.87 -6.63
N ARG A 173 -16.25 11.83 -6.24
CA ARG A 173 -17.12 11.63 -5.07
C ARG A 173 -18.28 10.73 -5.45
N LYS A 174 -18.69 9.84 -4.55
CA LYS A 174 -19.85 8.97 -4.81
C LYS A 174 -21.16 9.74 -4.99
N GLU A 175 -21.26 10.91 -4.36
CA GLU A 175 -22.40 11.83 -4.47
C GLU A 175 -22.56 12.43 -5.87
N GLU A 176 -21.50 12.45 -6.70
CA GLU A 176 -21.50 13.02 -8.05
C GLU A 176 -21.98 12.02 -9.13
N ILE A 177 -22.24 10.77 -8.76
CA ILE A 177 -22.59 9.66 -9.67
C ILE A 177 -24.09 9.32 -9.60
N LEU A 178 -24.81 9.87 -8.60
CA LEU A 178 -26.25 9.72 -8.40
C LEU A 178 -27.00 10.91 -9.00
#